data_AF-A0A654ZLP9-F1
#
_entry.id   AF-A0A654ZLP9-F1
#
_cell.length_a   1.000
_cell.length_b   1.000
_cell.length_c   1.000
_cell.angle_alpha   90.00
_cell.angle_beta   90.00
_cell.angle_gamma   90.00
#
_symmetry.space_group_name_H-M   'P 1'
#
loop_
_entity.id
_entity.type
_entity.pdbx_description
1 polymer ?
#
loop_
_entity_poly.entity_id
_entity_poly.type
_entity_poly.pdbx_seq_one_letter_code
_entity_poly.pdbx_strand_id
1 'polypeptide(L)'
;MLVVPESINSGWVARTSTGARLTPIAVNGWQQAWVVPAGNPGTITLTFAPNSLYRASLAIGLALLPLLALLAFWRTGRRQLADRPTPPWRPGAWAAAGVLAAGAVIASIAGVMVMGTALGVRYALRRRERLRDRVTVGLAAGGLILAGAALSRHPWRSVDGYAGNWASVQLLALISVSVVAASVVATSESRGQDRMQ
;
A
#
# COMPACT_ATOMS: atom_id res chain seq x y z
N MET A 1 38.58 12.22 -17.71
CA MET A 1 37.43 11.69 -16.96
C MET A 1 36.15 12.19 -17.62
N LEU A 2 35.13 11.34 -17.75
CA LEU A 2 33.84 11.72 -18.33
C LEU A 2 32.81 11.86 -17.20
N VAL A 3 32.18 13.02 -17.06
CA VAL A 3 31.21 13.34 -15.99
C VAL A 3 29.85 13.62 -16.61
N VAL A 4 28.81 13.02 -16.03
CA VAL A 4 27.41 13.30 -16.34
C VAL A 4 26.77 13.85 -15.05
N PRO A 5 26.20 15.07 -15.05
CA PRO A 5 25.63 15.69 -13.85
C PRO A 5 24.26 15.08 -13.50
N GLU A 6 24.19 13.76 -13.40
CA GLU A 6 23.03 12.96 -13.02
C GLU A 6 23.39 12.05 -11.84
N SER A 7 22.37 11.63 -11.09
CA SER A 7 22.55 10.71 -9.97
C SER A 7 23.16 9.40 -10.44
N ILE A 8 24.15 8.88 -9.70
CA ILE A 8 24.80 7.60 -9.99
C ILE A 8 23.78 6.45 -10.11
N ASN A 9 23.89 5.70 -11.21
CA ASN A 9 23.04 4.55 -11.48
C ASN A 9 23.86 3.38 -12.03
N SER A 10 23.69 2.20 -11.40
CA SER A 10 24.43 0.96 -11.71
C SER A 10 24.03 0.32 -13.05
N GLY A 11 22.90 0.72 -13.64
CA GLY A 11 22.43 0.22 -14.94
C GLY A 11 23.15 0.85 -16.15
N TRP A 12 23.83 1.98 -15.97
CA TRP A 12 24.58 2.65 -17.03
C TRP A 12 25.99 2.05 -17.17
N VAL A 13 26.35 1.69 -18.39
CA VAL A 13 27.65 1.11 -18.74
C VAL A 13 28.28 1.94 -19.86
N ALA A 14 29.46 2.50 -19.59
CA ALA A 14 30.26 3.17 -20.61
C ALA A 14 31.31 2.19 -21.20
N ARG A 15 31.43 2.17 -22.53
CA ARG A 15 32.43 1.37 -23.27
C ARG A 15 33.20 2.23 -24.27
N THR A 16 34.47 1.92 -24.48
CA THR A 16 35.31 2.53 -25.52
C THR A 16 34.92 2.03 -26.92
N SER A 17 35.50 2.64 -27.97
CA SER A 17 35.34 2.18 -29.35
C SER A 17 35.82 0.73 -29.58
N THR A 18 36.78 0.26 -28.77
CA THR A 18 37.28 -1.12 -28.75
C THR A 18 36.42 -2.08 -27.93
N GLY A 19 35.34 -1.60 -27.30
CA GLY A 19 34.43 -2.39 -26.48
C GLY A 19 34.85 -2.58 -25.02
N ALA A 20 36.00 -2.01 -24.60
CA ALA A 20 36.48 -2.10 -23.22
C ALA A 20 35.55 -1.32 -22.27
N ARG A 21 35.14 -1.97 -21.17
CA ARG A 21 34.25 -1.36 -20.17
C ARG A 21 35.03 -0.38 -19.30
N LEU A 22 34.48 0.83 -19.13
CA LEU A 22 35.06 1.85 -18.26
C LEU A 22 34.59 1.67 -16.81
N THR A 23 35.48 1.94 -15.86
CA THR A 23 35.18 1.87 -14.42
C THR A 23 34.33 3.05 -13.99
N PRO A 24 33.13 2.83 -13.43
CA PRO A 24 32.27 3.90 -12.92
C PRO A 24 32.83 4.46 -11.60
N ILE A 25 32.75 5.77 -11.43
CA ILE A 25 33.13 6.48 -10.21
C ILE A 25 32.12 7.57 -9.88
N ALA A 26 31.94 7.85 -8.59
CA ALA A 26 31.08 8.93 -8.11
C ALA A 26 31.88 10.23 -8.00
N VAL A 27 31.36 11.33 -8.56
CA VAL A 27 31.92 12.68 -8.38
C VAL A 27 31.05 13.46 -7.41
N ASN A 28 31.68 14.24 -6.53
CA ASN A 28 30.97 15.07 -5.54
C ASN A 28 29.99 14.27 -4.64
N GLY A 29 30.16 12.95 -4.52
CA GLY A 29 29.31 12.07 -3.73
C GLY A 29 27.96 11.67 -4.36
N TRP A 30 27.59 12.21 -5.53
CA TRP A 30 26.28 11.93 -6.15
C TRP A 30 26.30 11.82 -7.68
N GLN A 31 27.27 12.44 -8.36
CA GLN A 31 27.31 12.52 -9.82
C GLN A 31 27.91 11.26 -10.42
N GLN A 32 27.37 10.85 -11.56
CA GLN A 32 27.86 9.71 -12.32
C GLN A 32 29.06 10.08 -13.20
N ALA A 33 30.13 9.28 -13.15
CA ALA A 33 31.28 9.47 -14.01
C ALA A 33 32.03 8.16 -14.32
N TRP A 34 32.95 8.22 -15.28
CA TRP A 34 33.80 7.09 -15.67
C TRP A 34 35.27 7.50 -15.87
N VAL A 35 36.17 6.59 -15.48
CA VAL A 35 37.61 6.72 -15.72
C VAL A 35 37.89 6.46 -17.20
N VAL A 36 38.55 7.41 -17.87
CA VAL A 36 38.93 7.32 -19.29
C VAL A 36 40.44 7.06 -19.36
N PRO A 37 40.91 5.95 -19.99
CA PRO A 37 42.34 5.66 -20.12
C PRO A 37 43.10 6.74 -20.89
N ALA A 38 44.39 6.87 -20.62
CA ALA A 38 45.27 7.76 -21.39
C ALA A 38 45.40 7.24 -22.85
N GLY A 39 45.36 8.16 -23.83
CA GLY A 39 45.40 7.84 -25.26
C GLY A 39 44.20 8.42 -26.02
N ASN A 40 43.95 7.90 -27.23
CA ASN A 40 42.77 8.26 -28.03
C ASN A 40 41.68 7.17 -27.86
N PRO A 41 40.73 7.32 -26.90
CA PRO A 41 39.71 6.30 -26.63
C PRO A 41 38.64 6.20 -27.73
N GLY A 42 38.67 7.08 -28.73
CA GLY A 42 37.62 7.22 -29.73
C GLY A 42 36.26 7.54 -29.10
N THR A 43 35.18 7.17 -29.78
CA THR A 43 33.81 7.37 -29.30
C THR A 43 33.51 6.48 -28.09
N ILE A 44 33.10 7.09 -26.97
CA ILE A 44 32.61 6.38 -25.79
C ILE A 44 31.10 6.21 -25.92
N THR A 45 30.62 4.96 -25.85
CA THR A 45 29.20 4.64 -25.92
C THR A 45 28.65 4.37 -24.53
N LEU A 46 27.58 5.07 -24.17
CA LEU A 46 26.82 4.82 -22.94
C LEU A 46 25.62 3.95 -23.30
N THR A 47 25.48 2.82 -22.60
CA THR A 47 24.35 1.91 -22.79
C THR A 47 23.71 1.60 -21.44
N PHE A 48 22.38 1.67 -21.38
CA PHE A 48 21.61 1.22 -20.23
C PHE A 48 21.32 -0.28 -20.39
N ALA A 49 22.10 -1.12 -19.70
CA ALA A 49 22.05 -2.57 -19.90
C ALA A 49 20.66 -3.19 -19.63
N PRO A 50 19.87 -2.75 -18.63
CA PRO A 50 18.54 -3.31 -18.38
C PRO A 50 17.45 -2.88 -19.39
N ASN A 51 17.74 -1.97 -20.33
CA ASN A 51 16.72 -1.40 -21.22
C ASN A 51 16.04 -2.46 -22.10
N SER A 52 16.80 -3.43 -22.62
CA SER A 52 16.27 -4.46 -23.51
C SER A 52 15.28 -5.38 -22.78
N LEU A 53 15.61 -5.80 -21.55
CA LEU A 53 14.73 -6.59 -20.70
C LEU A 53 13.45 -5.83 -20.35
N TYR A 54 13.58 -4.54 -20.01
CA TYR A 54 12.43 -3.67 -19.76
C TYR A 54 11.50 -3.56 -20.98
N ARG A 55 12.05 -3.30 -22.17
CA ARG A 55 11.25 -3.21 -23.39
C ARG A 55 10.63 -4.54 -23.78
N ALA A 56 11.34 -5.65 -23.59
CA ALA A 56 10.83 -6.99 -23.85
C ALA A 56 9.66 -7.33 -22.91
N SER A 57 9.81 -7.09 -21.61
CA SER A 57 8.72 -7.36 -20.64
C SER A 57 7.50 -6.49 -20.89
N LEU A 58 7.68 -5.22 -21.26
CA LEU A 58 6.59 -4.32 -21.62
C LEU A 58 5.85 -4.80 -22.87
N ALA A 59 6.59 -5.21 -23.92
CA ALA A 59 6.00 -5.74 -25.14
C ALA A 59 5.23 -7.05 -24.88
N ILE A 60 5.79 -7.95 -24.08
CA ILE A 60 5.14 -9.20 -23.67
C ILE A 60 3.86 -8.90 -22.88
N GLY A 61 3.91 -8.02 -21.88
CA GLY A 61 2.75 -7.64 -21.08
C GLY A 61 1.63 -7.05 -21.94
N LEU A 62 1.97 -6.17 -22.88
CA LEU A 62 1.02 -5.59 -23.83
C LEU A 62 0.42 -6.65 -24.76
N ALA A 63 1.23 -7.56 -25.28
CA ALA A 63 0.78 -8.66 -26.15
C ALA A 63 -0.13 -9.67 -25.44
N LEU A 64 -0.04 -9.78 -24.10
CA LEU A 64 -0.94 -10.62 -23.30
C LEU A 64 -2.33 -9.99 -23.11
N LEU A 65 -2.50 -8.68 -23.27
CA LEU A 65 -3.81 -8.02 -23.09
C LEU A 65 -4.86 -8.47 -24.11
N PRO A 66 -4.58 -8.56 -25.43
CA PRO A 66 -5.52 -9.13 -26.40
C PRO A 66 -5.92 -10.57 -26.08
N LEU A 67 -4.97 -11.40 -25.63
CA LEU A 67 -5.25 -12.78 -25.22
C LEU A 67 -6.18 -12.80 -24.00
N LEU A 68 -5.92 -11.94 -23.00
CA LEU A 68 -6.78 -11.82 -21.83
C LEU A 68 -8.18 -11.34 -22.21
N ALA A 69 -8.30 -10.37 -23.12
CA ALA A 69 -9.57 -9.89 -23.64
C ALA A 69 -10.33 -11.01 -24.36
N LEU A 70 -9.66 -11.74 -25.26
CA LEU A 70 -10.24 -12.90 -25.94
C LEU A 70 -10.76 -13.94 -24.95
N LEU A 71 -9.95 -14.30 -23.94
CA LEU A 71 -10.35 -15.26 -22.89
C LEU A 71 -11.53 -14.75 -22.05
N ALA A 72 -11.56 -13.46 -21.73
CA ALA A 72 -12.66 -12.84 -21.01
C ALA A 72 -13.96 -12.92 -21.82
N PHE A 73 -13.97 -12.46 -23.08
CA PHE A 73 -15.16 -12.48 -23.94
C PHE A 73 -15.61 -13.89 -24.32
N TRP A 74 -14.67 -14.81 -24.57
CA TRP A 74 -14.97 -16.21 -24.87
C TRP A 74 -15.64 -16.93 -23.69
N ARG A 75 -15.23 -16.62 -22.46
CA ARG A 75 -15.76 -17.24 -21.24
C ARG A 75 -17.09 -16.62 -20.80
N THR A 76 -17.34 -15.35 -21.09
CA THR A 76 -18.64 -14.69 -20.82
C THR A 76 -19.76 -15.32 -21.65
N GLY A 77 -19.52 -15.63 -22.93
CA GLY A 77 -20.50 -16.33 -23.77
C GLY A 77 -20.81 -17.77 -23.31
N ARG A 78 -19.94 -18.40 -22.51
CA ARG A 78 -20.15 -19.76 -21.96
C ARG A 78 -20.67 -19.78 -20.51
N ARG A 79 -20.71 -18.62 -19.83
CA ARG A 79 -20.97 -18.51 -18.38
C ARG A 79 -22.43 -18.35 -17.98
N GLN A 80 -23.36 -18.26 -18.93
CA GLN A 80 -24.80 -18.11 -18.64
C GLN A 80 -25.46 -19.31 -17.93
N LEU A 81 -24.72 -20.40 -17.64
CA LEU A 81 -25.29 -21.62 -17.03
C LEU A 81 -24.91 -21.88 -15.57
N ALA A 82 -24.21 -20.96 -14.87
CA ALA A 82 -23.82 -21.21 -13.47
C ALA A 82 -23.80 -19.95 -12.59
N ASP A 83 -24.88 -19.17 -12.58
CA ASP A 83 -25.08 -18.12 -11.59
C ASP A 83 -25.64 -18.71 -10.28
N ARG A 84 -24.77 -19.39 -9.52
CA ARG A 84 -24.97 -19.52 -8.07
C ARG A 84 -24.03 -18.52 -7.40
N PRO A 85 -24.54 -17.51 -6.67
CA PRO A 85 -23.71 -16.60 -5.90
C PRO A 85 -22.84 -17.41 -4.93
N THR A 86 -21.51 -17.26 -5.00
CA THR A 86 -20.62 -17.83 -3.98
C THR A 86 -20.85 -17.10 -2.67
N PRO A 87 -21.25 -17.79 -1.57
CA PRO A 87 -21.55 -17.12 -0.32
C PRO A 87 -20.28 -16.44 0.22
N PRO A 88 -20.37 -15.18 0.68
CA PRO A 88 -19.23 -14.51 1.27
C PRO A 88 -18.83 -15.21 2.58
N TRP A 89 -17.53 -15.16 2.90
CA TRP A 89 -17.05 -15.68 4.17
C TRP A 89 -17.71 -14.92 5.32
N ARG A 90 -18.26 -15.65 6.30
CA ARG A 90 -18.92 -15.05 7.47
C ARG A 90 -17.88 -14.86 8.58
N PRO A 91 -17.46 -13.62 8.88
CA PRO A 91 -16.47 -13.38 9.93
C PRO A 91 -17.05 -13.78 11.28
N GLY A 92 -16.50 -14.83 11.90
CA GLY A 92 -16.83 -15.23 13.27
C GLY A 92 -16.01 -14.46 14.32
N ALA A 93 -16.03 -14.92 15.57
CA ALA A 93 -15.26 -14.33 16.67
C ALA A 93 -13.73 -14.25 16.35
N TRP A 94 -13.21 -15.16 15.52
CA TRP A 94 -11.82 -15.13 15.04
C TRP A 94 -11.45 -13.87 14.24
N ALA A 95 -12.43 -13.17 13.66
CA ALA A 95 -12.15 -11.89 13.00
C ALA A 95 -11.61 -10.84 13.99
N ALA A 96 -11.94 -10.94 15.28
CA ALA A 96 -11.33 -10.11 16.32
C ALA A 96 -9.81 -10.34 16.42
N ALA A 97 -9.33 -11.57 16.28
CA ALA A 97 -7.91 -11.87 16.28
C ALA A 97 -7.20 -11.24 15.06
N GLY A 98 -7.82 -11.31 13.87
CA GLY A 98 -7.30 -10.63 12.68
C GLY A 98 -7.26 -9.11 12.83
N VAL A 99 -8.29 -8.53 13.46
CA VAL A 99 -8.37 -7.09 13.78
C VAL A 99 -7.28 -6.67 14.77
N LEU A 100 -7.05 -7.44 15.84
CA LEU A 100 -5.97 -7.18 16.80
C LEU A 100 -4.58 -7.35 16.17
N ALA A 101 -4.38 -8.36 15.33
CA ALA A 101 -3.13 -8.57 14.60
C ALA A 101 -2.84 -7.41 13.63
N ALA A 102 -3.85 -6.92 12.91
CA ALA A 102 -3.72 -5.73 12.08
C ALA A 102 -3.33 -4.50 12.92
N GLY A 103 -3.95 -4.31 14.10
CA GLY A 103 -3.55 -3.27 15.05
C GLY A 103 -2.08 -3.39 15.46
N ALA A 104 -1.61 -4.59 15.79
CA ALA A 104 -0.22 -4.86 16.15
C ALA A 104 0.76 -4.50 15.01
N VAL A 105 0.42 -4.82 13.75
CA VAL A 105 1.26 -4.48 12.60
C VAL A 105 1.27 -2.97 12.34
N ILE A 106 0.11 -2.29 12.48
CA ILE A 106 -0.03 -0.87 12.16
C ILE A 106 0.64 0.03 13.20
N ALA A 107 0.44 -0.25 14.49
CA ALA A 107 0.85 0.63 15.58
C ALA A 107 1.36 -0.12 16.81
N SER A 108 1.82 -1.37 16.65
CA SER A 108 2.36 -2.19 17.74
C SER A 108 1.37 -2.31 18.92
N ILE A 109 1.86 -2.16 20.15
CA ILE A 109 1.04 -2.28 21.37
C ILE A 109 -0.08 -1.23 21.39
N ALA A 110 0.18 0.00 20.95
CA ALA A 110 -0.84 1.05 20.90
C ALA A 110 -2.00 0.66 19.97
N GLY A 111 -1.67 0.06 18.82
CA GLY A 111 -2.66 -0.49 17.89
C GLY A 111 -3.54 -1.56 18.52
N VAL A 112 -2.94 -2.52 19.23
CA VAL A 112 -3.69 -3.58 19.94
C VAL A 112 -4.63 -2.97 20.99
N MET A 113 -4.16 -2.00 21.77
CA MET A 113 -4.95 -1.37 22.81
C MET A 113 -6.16 -0.59 22.24
N VAL A 114 -5.96 0.21 21.20
CA VAL A 114 -7.04 1.00 20.60
C VAL A 114 -8.05 0.10 19.89
N MET A 115 -7.58 -0.91 19.15
CA MET A 115 -8.43 -1.86 18.45
C MET A 115 -9.22 -2.75 19.41
N GLY A 116 -8.58 -3.23 20.48
CA GLY A 116 -9.22 -3.98 21.55
C GLY A 116 -10.26 -3.15 22.29
N THR A 117 -9.96 -1.87 22.56
CA THR A 117 -10.93 -0.93 23.15
C THR A 117 -12.15 -0.74 22.24
N ALA A 118 -11.95 -0.55 20.94
CA ALA A 118 -13.04 -0.40 19.97
C ALA A 118 -13.94 -1.65 19.91
N LEU A 119 -13.34 -2.85 19.94
CA LEU A 119 -14.07 -4.12 20.04
C LEU A 119 -14.86 -4.23 21.35
N GLY A 120 -14.25 -3.86 22.48
CA GLY A 120 -14.89 -3.86 23.80
C GLY A 120 -16.08 -2.90 23.88
N VAL A 121 -15.92 -1.66 23.39
CA VAL A 121 -17.01 -0.67 23.30
C VAL A 121 -18.14 -1.18 22.42
N ARG A 122 -17.82 -1.77 21.26
CA ARG A 122 -18.82 -2.34 20.37
C ARG A 122 -19.57 -3.51 21.02
N TYR A 123 -18.86 -4.38 21.73
CA TYR A 123 -19.47 -5.49 22.48
C TYR A 123 -20.36 -4.99 23.62
N ALA A 124 -19.93 -3.98 24.37
CA ALA A 124 -20.74 -3.38 25.44
C ALA A 124 -22.01 -2.72 24.90
N LEU A 125 -21.94 -2.12 23.71
CA LEU A 125 -23.06 -1.47 23.04
C LEU A 125 -23.93 -2.42 22.20
N ARG A 126 -23.70 -3.74 22.23
CA ARG A 126 -24.42 -4.72 21.39
C ARG A 126 -25.94 -4.69 21.56
N ARG A 127 -26.44 -4.34 22.74
CA ARG A 127 -27.88 -4.23 23.04
C ARG A 127 -28.49 -2.86 22.68
N ARG A 128 -27.69 -1.89 22.23
CA ARG A 128 -28.10 -0.50 21.95
C ARG A 128 -27.71 -0.12 20.52
N GLU A 129 -28.33 -0.75 19.53
CA GLU A 129 -27.97 -0.62 18.11
C GLU A 129 -27.86 0.84 17.64
N ARG A 130 -28.85 1.69 17.96
CA ARG A 130 -28.83 3.13 17.61
C ARG A 130 -27.61 3.86 18.18
N LEU A 131 -27.21 3.53 19.40
CA LEU A 131 -26.04 4.15 20.04
C LEU A 131 -24.75 3.60 19.46
N ARG A 132 -24.67 2.29 19.21
CA ARG A 132 -23.54 1.64 18.55
C ARG A 132 -23.24 2.27 17.20
N ASP A 133 -24.25 2.43 16.35
CA ASP A 133 -24.07 2.94 14.99
C ASP A 133 -23.70 4.43 15.01
N ARG A 134 -24.31 5.24 15.89
CA ARG A 134 -23.93 6.65 16.10
C ARG A 134 -22.49 6.81 16.60
N VAL A 135 -22.08 6.01 17.59
CA VAL A 135 -20.70 6.01 18.10
C VAL A 135 -19.74 5.59 16.99
N THR A 136 -20.12 4.59 16.19
CA THR A 136 -19.28 4.09 15.10
C THR A 136 -19.05 5.17 14.05
N VAL A 137 -20.13 5.76 13.53
CA VAL A 137 -20.07 6.82 12.52
C VAL A 137 -19.39 8.08 13.07
N GLY A 138 -19.72 8.48 14.30
CA GLY A 138 -19.17 9.67 14.93
C GLY A 138 -17.67 9.57 15.17
N LEU A 139 -17.17 8.45 15.71
CA LEU A 139 -15.73 8.25 15.93
C LEU A 139 -14.97 8.02 14.62
N ALA A 140 -15.56 7.30 13.66
CA ALA A 140 -14.94 7.08 12.36
C ALA A 140 -14.74 8.40 11.59
N ALA A 141 -15.83 9.15 11.37
CA ALA A 141 -15.75 10.42 10.66
C ALA A 141 -15.00 11.48 11.46
N GLY A 142 -15.32 11.63 12.76
CA GLY A 142 -14.71 12.63 13.62
C GLY A 142 -13.20 12.45 13.79
N GLY A 143 -12.73 11.21 13.99
CA GLY A 143 -11.30 10.93 14.12
C GLY A 143 -10.50 11.33 12.88
N LEU A 144 -10.98 10.96 11.68
CA LEU A 144 -10.31 11.31 10.42
C LEU A 144 -10.40 12.81 10.10
N ILE A 145 -11.55 13.46 10.34
CA ILE A 145 -11.71 14.89 10.09
C ILE A 145 -10.79 15.71 10.99
N LEU A 146 -10.71 15.37 12.29
CA LEU A 146 -9.83 16.07 13.23
C LEU A 146 -8.36 15.83 12.93
N ALA A 147 -7.97 14.58 12.60
CA ALA A 147 -6.62 14.27 12.17
C ALA A 147 -6.23 15.05 10.90
N GLY A 148 -7.12 15.08 9.91
CA GLY A 148 -6.94 15.83 8.67
C GLY A 148 -6.82 17.34 8.90
N ALA A 149 -7.69 17.91 9.72
CA ALA A 149 -7.66 19.34 10.06
C ALA A 149 -6.35 19.73 10.76
N ALA A 150 -5.82 18.88 11.64
CA ALA A 150 -4.52 19.08 12.27
C ALA A 150 -3.38 18.99 11.23
N LEU A 151 -3.43 18.02 10.33
CA LEU A 151 -2.42 17.85 9.26
C LEU A 151 -2.41 19.03 8.28
N SER A 152 -3.58 19.60 7.97
CA SER A 152 -3.69 20.77 7.08
C SER A 152 -3.02 22.02 7.65
N ARG A 153 -2.91 22.14 8.98
CA ARG A 153 -2.20 23.26 9.62
C ARG A 153 -0.69 23.11 9.56
N HIS A 154 -0.19 21.87 9.53
CA HIS A 154 1.25 21.57 9.55
C HIS A 154 1.60 20.47 8.52
N PRO A 155 1.54 20.81 7.22
CA PRO A 155 1.87 19.88 6.13
C PRO A 155 3.35 19.48 6.14
N TRP A 156 3.73 18.51 5.31
CA TRP A 156 5.09 17.92 5.30
C TRP A 156 6.22 18.95 5.10
N ARG A 157 5.94 20.08 4.43
CA ARG A 157 6.90 21.19 4.22
C ARG A 157 6.71 22.36 5.19
N SER A 158 5.94 22.19 6.27
CA SER A 158 5.75 23.24 7.25
C SER A 158 7.05 23.52 8.01
N VAL A 159 7.30 24.80 8.26
CA VAL A 159 8.48 25.29 8.98
C VAL A 159 8.44 24.85 10.45
N ASP A 160 7.22 24.74 11.01
CA ASP A 160 6.97 24.35 12.41
C ASP A 160 7.00 22.82 12.65
N GLY A 161 7.30 22.04 11.61
CA GLY A 161 7.40 20.58 11.68
C GLY A 161 6.12 19.83 11.31
N TYR A 162 6.28 18.61 10.82
CA TYR A 162 5.20 17.80 10.25
C TYR A 162 4.28 17.18 11.31
N ALA A 163 2.99 17.54 11.28
CA ALA A 163 2.00 17.03 12.24
C ALA A 163 1.68 15.53 12.13
N GLY A 164 2.09 14.85 11.04
CA GLY A 164 1.88 13.41 10.92
C GLY A 164 2.67 12.58 11.96
N ASN A 165 3.70 13.16 12.56
CA ASN A 165 4.46 12.53 13.64
C ASN A 165 3.84 12.77 15.03
N TRP A 166 2.78 13.56 15.13
CA TRP A 166 2.16 13.88 16.41
C TRP A 166 1.30 12.71 16.90
N ALA A 167 1.50 12.32 18.16
CA ALA A 167 0.78 11.21 18.79
C ALA A 167 -0.75 11.42 18.75
N SER A 168 -1.23 12.66 18.87
CA SER A 168 -2.65 13.00 18.81
C SER A 168 -3.25 12.74 17.42
N VAL A 169 -2.55 13.13 16.35
CA VAL A 169 -2.99 12.91 14.96
C VAL A 169 -3.00 11.42 14.63
N GLN A 170 -1.96 10.70 15.04
CA GLN A 170 -1.89 9.25 14.87
C GLN A 170 -2.99 8.51 15.66
N LEU A 171 -3.25 8.92 16.91
CA LEU A 171 -4.31 8.33 17.73
C LEU A 171 -5.69 8.58 17.15
N LEU A 172 -5.99 9.79 16.66
CA LEU A 172 -7.27 10.13 16.04
C LEU A 172 -7.53 9.31 14.77
N ALA A 173 -6.49 9.14 13.93
CA ALA A 173 -6.56 8.28 12.75
C ALA A 173 -6.76 6.81 13.15
N LEU A 174 -6.05 6.34 14.18
CA LEU A 174 -6.14 4.97 14.67
C LEU A 174 -7.52 4.66 15.24
N ILE A 175 -8.12 5.56 16.04
CA ILE A 175 -9.48 5.42 16.56
C ILE A 175 -10.48 5.26 15.41
N SER A 176 -10.36 6.07 14.36
CA SER A 176 -11.25 5.99 13.20
C SER A 176 -11.19 4.62 12.54
N VAL A 177 -9.99 4.15 12.21
CA VAL A 177 -9.77 2.83 11.59
C VAL A 177 -10.24 1.71 12.52
N SER A 178 -9.98 1.82 13.83
CA SER A 178 -10.34 0.79 14.79
C SER A 178 -11.84 0.58 14.95
N VAL A 179 -12.59 1.67 14.95
CA VAL A 179 -14.05 1.61 15.08
C VAL A 179 -14.70 1.04 13.80
N VAL A 180 -14.15 1.37 12.63
CA VAL A 180 -14.56 0.79 11.33
C VAL A 180 -14.14 -0.68 11.20
N ALA A 181 -13.04 -1.10 11.81
CA ALA A 181 -12.65 -2.51 11.82
C ALA A 181 -13.52 -3.33 12.79
N ALA A 182 -13.82 -2.77 13.97
CA ALA A 182 -14.75 -3.40 14.93
C ALA A 182 -16.15 -3.56 14.28
N SER A 183 -16.64 -2.51 13.62
CA SER A 183 -17.35 -2.54 12.33
C SER A 183 -17.90 -3.84 11.77
N VAL A 184 -16.96 -4.67 11.34
CA VAL A 184 -17.18 -5.81 10.46
C VAL A 184 -17.02 -7.14 11.18
N VAL A 185 -16.60 -7.12 12.45
CA VAL A 185 -16.60 -8.31 13.32
C VAL A 185 -18.04 -8.58 13.73
N ALA A 186 -18.62 -9.65 13.17
CA ALA A 186 -19.96 -10.09 13.51
C ALA A 186 -19.92 -10.85 14.83
N THR A 187 -20.63 -10.34 15.84
CA THR A 187 -20.97 -11.12 17.02
C THR A 187 -22.05 -12.11 16.61
N SER A 188 -21.74 -13.39 16.67
CA SER A 188 -22.63 -14.52 16.40
C SER A 188 -23.85 -14.52 17.36
N GLU A 189 -24.83 -13.65 17.14
CA GLU A 189 -26.11 -13.63 17.85
C GLU A 189 -27.25 -13.56 16.82
N SER A 190 -27.46 -14.64 16.07
CA SER A 190 -28.76 -14.94 15.44
C SER A 190 -28.81 -16.40 14.98
N ARG A 191 -28.88 -17.33 15.94
CA ARG A 191 -29.15 -18.74 15.63
C ARG A 191 -29.97 -19.50 16.69
N GLY A 192 -30.51 -18.81 17.68
CA GLY A 192 -31.33 -19.42 18.73
C GLY A 192 -32.84 -19.35 18.51
N GLN A 193 -33.34 -18.50 17.60
CA GLN A 193 -34.77 -18.13 17.58
C GLN A 193 -35.60 -18.79 16.48
N ASP A 194 -34.97 -19.36 15.44
CA ASP A 194 -35.67 -20.01 14.31
C ASP A 194 -35.80 -21.54 14.44
N ARG A 195 -35.53 -22.11 15.63
CA ARG A 195 -35.72 -23.57 15.90
C ARG A 195 -36.89 -23.88 16.82
N MET A 196 -37.71 -22.89 17.18
CA MET A 196 -38.88 -23.08 18.05
C MET A 196 -40.17 -22.46 17.49
N GLN A 197 -40.29 -22.40 16.15
CA GLN A 197 -41.57 -22.25 15.45
C GLN A 197 -41.62 -23.30 14.34
#